data_AF-A0A3S2N311-F1
#
_entry.id   AF-A0A3S2N311-F1
#
_cell.length_a   1.000
_cell.length_b   1.000
_cell.length_c   1.000
_cell.angle_alpha   90.00
_cell.angle_beta   90.00
_cell.angle_gamma   90.00
#
_symmetry.space_group_name_H-M   'P 1'
#
loop_
_entity.id
_entity.type
_entity.pdbx_description
1 polymer ?
#
loop_
_entity_poly.entity_id
_entity_poly.type
_entity_poly.pdbx_seq_one_letter_code
_entity_poly.pdbx_strand_id
1 'polypeptide(L)'
;MAPFPAFLSVKQLEAIVSVDGQEDGGREACVPGFQVKNYQVAFNGAFLKDQPLIQVEFDDCAGNENATFDVSDPSFYVDADLNLAPRRDVVDSQPVLLLHGVSAHADDIAQVEITGLPLRVNVLRDIMRLGQKLPFRSKRSLFVPPMTVTENQRGPFPRILGRVILPGTPRSHFFRLTGPGSDRDPKGVFSIDIETGDVSVSRPLDREAIDAYMLEVSTTDLAGNMAEGPVMLVITVIDQNDNRPIFKEARYTGEVLEGSPTGTTVMTMTAFDADDPGTDNAALRYRIIRQSPNKPFPNMFHIDAERGDIVTVISPALLDRETLPTTTYELEIVAKDMAGSEVGLTGTATATITITDKNDHAPEFTHPLFEAHVPEGSTGVVINLSIDDRDDPDTGAWRAIYSIISGDPTHSFEFQTNPDNNEGMLSVVKPLNYEATSFHTLLVKVENEDPLVPGVTYGPSSTVAVHVIVEDINEGPVFFPDPLHVTRNENIPVGSFVATLNATDPDIRTIQSIRYAVLRDPAGWLGVNPVRGTVNTSASLDREFSLCPRQQVHRSLRGRG
;
A
#
# COMPACT_ATOMS: atom_id res chain seq x y z
N MET A 1 -36.93 -50.35 -41.31
CA MET A 1 -36.04 -51.28 -40.59
C MET A 1 -34.98 -51.75 -41.59
N ALA A 2 -33.72 -51.42 -41.32
CA ALA A 2 -32.56 -51.58 -42.18
C ALA A 2 -32.23 -53.05 -42.51
N PRO A 3 -31.33 -53.26 -43.49
CA PRO A 3 -30.00 -53.73 -43.09
C PRO A 3 -28.86 -52.89 -43.69
N PHE A 4 -27.80 -52.80 -42.87
CA PHE A 4 -26.55 -52.07 -42.99
C PHE A 4 -25.72 -52.40 -44.26
N PRO A 5 -24.90 -51.44 -44.72
CA PRO A 5 -23.55 -51.76 -45.17
C PRO A 5 -22.50 -50.93 -44.42
N ALA A 6 -21.51 -51.62 -43.86
CA ALA A 6 -20.37 -51.05 -43.15
C ALA A 6 -19.22 -50.72 -44.13
N PHE A 7 -18.50 -49.62 -43.86
CA PHE A 7 -17.21 -49.27 -44.47
C PHE A 7 -16.05 -49.56 -43.50
N LEU A 8 -14.86 -49.86 -44.04
CA LEU A 8 -13.67 -50.28 -43.30
C LEU A 8 -12.79 -49.06 -42.88
N SER A 9 -12.19 -49.18 -41.71
CA SER A 9 -11.72 -48.14 -40.78
C SER A 9 -10.20 -47.89 -40.82
N VAL A 10 -9.74 -46.71 -40.39
CA VAL A 10 -8.40 -46.51 -39.81
C VAL A 10 -8.40 -47.11 -38.39
N LYS A 11 -7.36 -47.86 -37.98
CA LYS A 11 -7.25 -48.36 -36.61
C LYS A 11 -6.28 -47.49 -35.81
N GLN A 12 -6.85 -46.67 -34.93
CA GLN A 12 -6.17 -46.06 -33.80
C GLN A 12 -5.57 -47.18 -32.93
N LEU A 13 -4.26 -47.15 -32.64
CA LEU A 13 -3.70 -47.93 -31.53
C LEU A 13 -4.16 -47.24 -30.24
N GLU A 14 -4.83 -48.00 -29.38
CA GLU A 14 -5.61 -47.50 -28.23
C GLU A 14 -4.85 -46.48 -27.36
N ALA A 15 -5.16 -45.18 -27.53
CA ALA A 15 -5.48 -44.22 -26.46
C ALA A 15 -5.61 -42.77 -27.01
N ILE A 16 -6.73 -42.11 -26.63
CA ILE A 16 -7.00 -40.65 -26.60
C ILE A 16 -7.68 -40.00 -27.85
N VAL A 17 -8.97 -39.66 -27.60
CA VAL A 17 -9.88 -38.56 -28.03
C VAL A 17 -9.90 -38.07 -29.50
N SER A 18 -11.12 -38.13 -30.06
CA SER A 18 -11.60 -37.82 -31.41
C SER A 18 -11.46 -36.38 -31.91
N VAL A 19 -11.29 -36.19 -33.24
CA VAL A 19 -11.84 -35.04 -33.98
C VAL A 19 -12.33 -35.45 -35.38
N ASP A 20 -13.47 -34.86 -35.76
CA ASP A 20 -14.26 -35.03 -36.98
C ASP A 20 -13.50 -34.85 -38.32
N GLY A 21 -13.76 -35.76 -39.26
CA GLY A 21 -13.42 -35.61 -40.68
C GLY A 21 -14.66 -35.82 -41.54
N GLN A 22 -15.11 -34.75 -42.19
CA GLN A 22 -16.26 -34.72 -43.09
C GLN A 22 -15.93 -35.46 -44.40
N GLU A 23 -16.68 -36.52 -44.69
CA GLU A 23 -16.58 -37.31 -45.93
C GLU A 23 -17.16 -36.54 -47.12
N ASP A 24 -16.41 -36.51 -48.23
CA ASP A 24 -16.97 -36.22 -49.56
C ASP A 24 -16.45 -37.27 -50.55
N GLY A 25 -17.37 -38.00 -51.16
CA GLY A 25 -17.13 -39.21 -51.94
C GLY A 25 -17.09 -38.97 -53.45
N GLY A 26 -16.05 -39.48 -54.11
CA GLY A 26 -15.98 -39.64 -55.56
C GLY A 26 -14.79 -40.53 -55.95
N ARG A 27 -15.03 -41.57 -56.76
CA ARG A 27 -13.99 -42.45 -57.32
C ARG A 27 -13.08 -41.66 -58.26
N GLU A 28 -11.87 -41.34 -57.83
CA GLU A 28 -10.76 -40.95 -58.70
C GLU A 28 -9.64 -41.99 -58.67
N ALA A 29 -8.85 -42.02 -59.75
CA ALA A 29 -7.68 -42.88 -59.92
C ALA A 29 -6.74 -42.79 -58.71
N CYS A 30 -5.97 -43.85 -58.41
CA CYS A 30 -4.97 -43.79 -57.35
C CYS A 30 -4.09 -42.55 -57.52
N VAL A 31 -4.14 -41.67 -56.53
CA VAL A 31 -3.35 -40.43 -56.50
C VAL A 31 -2.17 -40.70 -55.57
N PRO A 32 -0.93 -40.75 -56.10
CA PRO A 32 0.23 -40.94 -55.27
C PRO A 32 0.40 -39.77 -54.30
N GLY A 33 0.66 -40.08 -53.03
CA GLY A 33 0.88 -39.09 -51.97
C GLY A 33 0.18 -39.44 -50.65
N PHE A 34 0.19 -38.49 -49.72
CA PHE A 34 -0.55 -38.60 -48.47
C PHE A 34 -2.02 -38.20 -48.70
N GLN A 35 -2.96 -39.04 -48.23
CA GLN A 35 -4.38 -38.67 -48.25
C GLN A 35 -4.64 -37.66 -47.11
N VAL A 36 -5.01 -36.43 -47.48
CA VAL A 36 -5.20 -35.22 -46.64
C VAL A 36 -5.53 -35.48 -45.16
N LYS A 37 -4.60 -35.29 -44.23
CA LYS A 37 -4.90 -35.44 -42.80
C LYS A 37 -3.98 -34.56 -41.93
N ASN A 38 -4.51 -33.46 -41.40
CA ASN A 38 -3.96 -32.90 -40.16
C ASN A 38 -4.26 -33.94 -39.08
N TYR A 39 -3.23 -34.65 -38.62
CA TYR A 39 -3.40 -35.61 -37.54
C TYR A 39 -3.13 -34.90 -36.22
N GLN A 40 -4.10 -34.88 -35.32
CA GLN A 40 -3.92 -34.41 -33.96
C GLN A 40 -3.67 -35.61 -33.05
N VAL A 41 -2.51 -35.62 -32.38
CA VAL A 41 -2.19 -36.63 -31.36
C VAL A 41 -2.16 -35.92 -30.01
N ALA A 42 -3.14 -36.20 -29.17
CA ALA A 42 -3.18 -35.72 -27.79
C ALA A 42 -2.62 -36.80 -26.86
N PHE A 43 -1.54 -36.48 -26.15
CA PHE A 43 -0.90 -37.41 -25.21
C PHE A 43 -0.79 -36.77 -23.83
N ASN A 44 -0.93 -37.59 -22.78
CA ASN A 44 -0.84 -37.17 -21.38
C ASN A 44 0.46 -37.73 -20.78
N GLY A 45 1.52 -36.93 -20.79
CA GLY A 45 2.87 -37.31 -20.30
C GLY A 45 3.94 -37.29 -21.39
N ALA A 46 5.10 -37.89 -21.11
CA ALA A 46 6.21 -38.01 -22.06
C ALA A 46 5.94 -39.11 -23.10
N PHE A 47 6.30 -38.89 -24.37
CA PHE A 47 6.25 -39.91 -25.42
C PHE A 47 7.34 -40.95 -25.14
N LEU A 48 6.93 -42.17 -24.80
CA LEU A 48 7.86 -43.24 -24.44
C LEU A 48 8.51 -43.83 -25.68
N LYS A 49 9.81 -44.13 -25.58
CA LYS A 49 10.58 -44.75 -26.66
C LYS A 49 9.85 -45.94 -27.31
N ASP A 50 9.84 -45.97 -28.63
CA ASP A 50 9.25 -47.01 -29.48
C ASP A 50 7.73 -47.20 -29.31
N GLN A 51 7.05 -46.30 -28.56
CA GLN A 51 5.59 -46.32 -28.46
C GLN A 51 4.98 -45.75 -29.76
N PRO A 52 4.19 -46.54 -30.51
CA PRO A 52 3.57 -46.05 -31.74
C PRO A 52 2.52 -44.98 -31.41
N LEU A 53 2.63 -43.82 -32.06
CA LEU A 53 1.73 -42.68 -31.86
C LEU A 53 0.57 -42.72 -32.84
N ILE A 54 0.88 -42.87 -34.13
CA ILE A 54 -0.09 -42.95 -35.23
C ILE A 54 0.44 -43.88 -36.30
N GLN A 55 -0.48 -44.46 -37.07
CA GLN A 55 -0.16 -45.17 -38.30
C GLN A 55 -0.24 -44.20 -39.49
N VAL A 56 0.82 -44.16 -40.28
CA VAL A 56 1.00 -43.28 -41.44
C VAL A 56 0.45 -43.98 -42.68
N GLU A 57 -0.52 -43.35 -43.33
CA GLU A 57 -1.05 -43.81 -44.63
C GLU A 57 -0.38 -43.04 -45.77
N PHE A 58 0.51 -43.70 -46.49
CA PHE A 58 1.14 -43.24 -47.72
C PHE A 58 0.70 -44.20 -48.84
N ASP A 59 0.33 -43.70 -50.01
CA ASP A 59 0.00 -44.55 -51.16
C ASP A 59 0.81 -44.07 -52.36
N ASP A 60 1.62 -44.96 -52.92
CA ASP A 60 2.42 -44.70 -54.11
C ASP A 60 1.86 -45.35 -55.39
N CYS A 61 0.67 -45.94 -55.31
CA CYS A 61 -0.04 -46.64 -56.39
C CYS A 61 0.64 -47.92 -56.92
N ALA A 62 1.77 -48.34 -56.33
CA ALA A 62 2.49 -49.55 -56.67
C ALA A 62 2.68 -50.50 -55.46
N GLY A 63 2.19 -50.08 -54.28
CA GLY A 63 2.49 -50.72 -53.00
C GLY A 63 3.77 -50.12 -52.45
N ASN A 64 3.76 -49.71 -51.18
CA ASN A 64 4.81 -48.91 -50.52
C ASN A 64 6.17 -49.64 -50.32
N GLU A 65 6.52 -50.58 -51.19
CA GLU A 65 7.81 -51.26 -51.20
C GLU A 65 8.92 -50.24 -51.51
N ASN A 66 9.90 -50.11 -50.61
CA ASN A 66 11.00 -49.13 -50.65
C ASN A 66 10.60 -47.65 -50.47
N ALA A 67 9.44 -47.36 -49.86
CA ALA A 67 9.15 -46.00 -49.41
C ALA A 67 10.07 -45.60 -48.23
N THR A 68 10.66 -44.41 -48.29
CA THR A 68 11.47 -43.82 -47.22
C THR A 68 10.76 -42.63 -46.60
N PHE A 69 10.85 -42.50 -45.28
CA PHE A 69 10.20 -41.43 -44.54
C PHE A 69 11.22 -40.62 -43.73
N ASP A 70 11.22 -39.31 -43.94
CA ASP A 70 11.95 -38.35 -43.12
C ASP A 70 10.99 -37.59 -42.22
N VAL A 71 11.37 -37.41 -40.95
CA VAL A 71 10.58 -36.68 -39.95
C VAL A 71 11.33 -35.41 -39.57
N SER A 72 10.63 -34.28 -39.50
CA SER A 72 11.26 -32.99 -39.19
C SER A 72 11.87 -32.90 -37.79
N ASP A 73 11.39 -33.68 -36.83
CA ASP A 73 12.04 -33.84 -35.52
C ASP A 73 12.82 -35.17 -35.50
N PRO A 74 14.15 -35.13 -35.34
CA PRO A 74 14.99 -36.33 -35.38
C PRO A 74 14.73 -37.27 -34.20
N SER A 75 14.00 -36.83 -33.17
CA SER A 75 13.57 -37.68 -32.06
C SER A 75 12.49 -38.67 -32.46
N PHE A 76 11.92 -38.57 -33.67
CA PHE A 76 10.87 -39.45 -34.17
C PHE A 76 11.32 -40.20 -35.43
N TYR A 77 10.63 -41.29 -35.74
CA TYR A 77 10.83 -42.08 -36.95
C TYR A 77 9.54 -42.78 -37.36
N VAL A 78 9.44 -43.14 -38.64
CA VAL A 78 8.41 -44.06 -39.12
C VAL A 78 9.03 -45.45 -39.23
N ASP A 79 8.42 -46.44 -38.58
CA ASP A 79 8.88 -47.83 -38.59
C ASP A 79 8.47 -48.58 -39.87
N ALA A 80 8.86 -49.86 -39.97
CA ALA A 80 8.57 -50.70 -41.14
C ALA A 80 7.07 -51.05 -41.30
N ASP A 81 6.29 -50.93 -40.22
CA ASP A 81 4.84 -51.14 -40.21
C ASP A 81 4.07 -49.82 -40.42
N LEU A 82 4.80 -48.76 -40.82
CA LEU A 82 4.32 -47.40 -41.04
C LEU A 82 3.81 -46.69 -39.77
N ASN A 83 4.30 -47.04 -38.57
CA ASN A 83 3.96 -46.31 -37.36
C ASN A 83 4.97 -45.19 -37.09
N LEU A 84 4.48 -43.99 -36.78
CA LEU A 84 5.28 -42.91 -36.23
C LEU A 84 5.54 -43.17 -34.75
N ALA A 85 6.80 -43.33 -34.36
CA ALA A 85 7.22 -43.61 -32.99
C ALA A 85 8.43 -42.75 -32.59
N PRO A 86 8.61 -42.45 -31.29
CA PRO A 86 9.77 -41.73 -30.80
C PRO A 86 10.98 -42.67 -30.64
N ARG A 87 12.18 -42.21 -31.04
CA ARG A 87 13.46 -42.94 -30.93
C ARG A 87 13.99 -43.03 -29.50
N ARG A 88 13.50 -42.17 -28.61
CA ARG A 88 13.86 -42.03 -27.19
C ARG A 88 12.66 -41.48 -26.42
N ASP A 89 12.72 -41.43 -25.10
CA ASP A 89 11.69 -40.73 -24.33
C ASP A 89 11.74 -39.22 -24.67
N VAL A 90 10.62 -38.67 -25.12
CA VAL A 90 10.48 -37.27 -25.53
C VAL A 90 9.48 -36.59 -24.60
N VAL A 91 9.96 -35.61 -23.83
CA VAL A 91 9.13 -34.86 -22.88
C VAL A 91 8.41 -33.70 -23.57
N ASP A 92 9.08 -33.03 -24.50
CA ASP A 92 8.54 -31.98 -25.36
C ASP A 92 8.91 -32.26 -26.81
N SER A 93 7.91 -32.28 -27.70
CA SER A 93 8.09 -32.37 -29.15
C SER A 93 7.77 -31.03 -29.80
N GLN A 94 8.20 -30.84 -31.05
CA GLN A 94 7.68 -29.74 -31.86
C GLN A 94 6.14 -29.82 -31.93
N PRO A 95 5.41 -28.69 -31.88
CA PRO A 95 3.95 -28.68 -31.97
C PRO A 95 3.45 -29.26 -33.30
N VAL A 96 4.31 -29.23 -34.31
CA VAL A 96 4.07 -29.78 -35.63
C VAL A 96 5.26 -30.62 -36.06
N LEU A 97 5.01 -31.90 -36.35
CA LEU A 97 5.93 -32.78 -37.07
C LEU A 97 5.57 -32.80 -38.56
N LEU A 98 6.57 -32.66 -39.43
CA LEU A 98 6.42 -32.90 -40.86
C LEU A 98 6.94 -34.29 -41.19
N LEU A 99 6.15 -35.05 -41.93
CA LEU A 99 6.50 -36.36 -42.47
C LEU A 99 6.69 -36.22 -43.98
N HIS A 100 7.90 -36.43 -44.46
CA HIS A 100 8.22 -36.44 -45.88
C HIS A 100 8.36 -37.89 -46.35
N GLY A 101 7.45 -38.31 -47.21
CA GLY A 101 7.43 -39.66 -47.78
C GLY A 101 7.93 -39.63 -49.22
N VAL A 102 8.93 -40.45 -49.52
CA VAL A 102 9.55 -40.54 -50.85
C VAL A 102 9.57 -41.98 -51.33
N SER A 103 9.11 -42.20 -52.56
CA SER A 103 9.22 -43.47 -53.29
C SER A 103 9.55 -43.21 -54.78
N ALA A 104 9.65 -44.27 -55.58
CA ALA A 104 9.85 -44.16 -57.02
C ALA A 104 8.67 -43.47 -57.75
N HIS A 105 7.49 -43.42 -57.12
CA HIS A 105 6.23 -43.00 -57.73
C HIS A 105 5.56 -41.81 -57.01
N ALA A 106 5.96 -41.51 -55.76
CA ALA A 106 5.41 -40.44 -54.94
C ALA A 106 6.52 -39.69 -54.18
N ASP A 107 6.36 -38.37 -54.05
CA ASP A 107 7.20 -37.49 -53.24
C ASP A 107 6.25 -36.45 -52.66
N ASP A 108 5.87 -36.64 -51.39
CA ASP A 108 4.81 -35.86 -50.76
C ASP A 108 5.11 -35.62 -49.28
N ILE A 109 4.48 -34.61 -48.69
CA ILE A 109 4.69 -34.21 -47.29
C ILE A 109 3.35 -34.14 -46.56
N ALA A 110 3.29 -34.73 -45.37
CA ALA A 110 2.18 -34.60 -44.43
C ALA A 110 2.57 -33.78 -43.21
N GLN A 111 1.59 -33.05 -42.66
CA GLN A 111 1.72 -32.32 -41.40
C GLN A 111 0.98 -33.08 -40.29
N VAL A 112 1.69 -33.39 -39.22
CA VAL A 112 1.17 -34.05 -38.01
C VAL A 112 1.27 -33.05 -36.86
N GLU A 113 0.15 -32.67 -36.28
CA GLU A 113 0.10 -31.81 -35.10
C GLU A 113 0.17 -32.70 -33.85
N ILE A 114 1.23 -32.54 -33.06
CA ILE A 114 1.40 -33.28 -31.81
C ILE A 114 1.16 -32.30 -30.67
N THR A 115 0.03 -32.46 -29.98
CA THR A 115 -0.32 -31.64 -28.82
C THR A 115 -0.03 -32.43 -27.55
N GLY A 116 1.12 -32.18 -26.94
CA GLY A 116 1.36 -32.53 -25.54
C GLY A 116 0.69 -31.50 -24.65
N LEU A 117 -0.36 -31.88 -23.93
CA LEU A 117 -0.94 -31.03 -22.89
C LEU A 117 -0.17 -31.27 -21.58
N PRO A 118 0.07 -30.23 -20.78
CA PRO A 118 -0.40 -30.23 -19.42
C PRO A 118 -1.78 -29.55 -19.41
N LEU A 119 -2.78 -30.23 -18.87
CA LEU A 119 -4.08 -29.64 -18.58
C LEU A 119 -3.90 -28.48 -17.60
N ARG A 120 -3.85 -27.22 -18.09
CA ARG A 120 -4.66 -26.10 -17.57
C ARG A 120 -4.49 -24.77 -18.35
N VAL A 121 -5.67 -24.24 -18.71
CA VAL A 121 -6.08 -22.85 -19.05
C VAL A 121 -5.58 -22.21 -20.37
N ASN A 122 -6.45 -22.30 -21.38
CA ASN A 122 -6.90 -21.27 -22.35
C ASN A 122 -5.95 -20.35 -23.15
N VAL A 123 -4.62 -20.36 -23.04
CA VAL A 123 -3.79 -19.37 -23.76
C VAL A 123 -3.36 -19.81 -25.18
N LEU A 124 -3.39 -21.11 -25.47
CA LEU A 124 -2.88 -21.66 -26.75
C LEU A 124 -3.73 -21.36 -28.00
N ARG A 125 -4.98 -20.91 -27.84
CA ARG A 125 -5.83 -20.57 -28.99
C ARG A 125 -5.50 -19.22 -29.62
N ASP A 126 -4.85 -18.32 -28.89
CA ASP A 126 -4.64 -16.93 -29.34
C ASP A 126 -3.22 -16.66 -29.87
N ILE A 127 -2.20 -17.40 -29.41
CA ILE A 127 -0.81 -17.29 -29.93
C ILE A 127 -0.73 -17.86 -31.36
N MET A 128 -1.51 -18.90 -31.61
CA MET A 128 -1.60 -19.54 -32.91
C MET A 128 -2.81 -18.98 -33.66
N ARG A 129 -2.60 -17.98 -34.54
CA ARG A 129 -3.58 -17.57 -35.58
C ARG A 129 -3.87 -18.73 -36.56
N LEU A 130 -4.32 -19.88 -36.07
CA LEU A 130 -4.54 -21.10 -36.84
C LEU A 130 -6.00 -21.19 -37.29
N GLY A 131 -6.27 -20.43 -38.35
CA GLY A 131 -7.45 -20.58 -39.21
C GLY A 131 -7.08 -20.46 -40.70
N GLN A 132 -5.80 -20.36 -41.03
CA GLN A 132 -5.38 -20.32 -42.43
C GLN A 132 -5.08 -21.74 -42.91
N LYS A 133 -6.01 -22.27 -43.72
CA LYS A 133 -5.66 -23.26 -44.75
C LYS A 133 -4.46 -22.70 -45.52
N LEU A 134 -3.27 -23.28 -45.37
CA LEU A 134 -2.20 -23.05 -46.34
C LEU A 134 -2.70 -23.62 -47.67
N PRO A 135 -2.96 -22.78 -48.69
CA PRO A 135 -3.47 -23.27 -49.94
C PRO A 135 -2.30 -23.85 -50.74
N PHE A 136 -2.60 -25.00 -51.34
CA PHE A 136 -2.08 -25.43 -52.63
C PHE A 136 -0.60 -25.85 -52.73
N ARG A 137 -0.46 -27.17 -52.95
CA ARG A 137 0.51 -27.88 -53.80
C ARG A 137 1.25 -26.96 -54.80
N SER A 138 2.36 -26.36 -54.37
CA SER A 138 3.44 -25.94 -55.25
C SER A 138 4.40 -27.11 -55.37
N LYS A 139 4.67 -27.58 -56.58
CA LYS A 139 5.54 -28.75 -56.80
C LYS A 139 6.99 -28.57 -56.31
N ARG A 140 7.37 -27.37 -55.82
CA ARG A 140 8.65 -27.05 -55.16
C ARG A 140 8.47 -25.82 -54.28
N SER A 141 8.45 -26.00 -52.97
CA SER A 141 8.56 -24.91 -52.01
C SER A 141 9.29 -25.45 -50.79
N LEU A 142 10.17 -24.64 -50.20
CA LEU A 142 10.83 -24.97 -48.93
C LEU A 142 9.80 -25.17 -47.81
N PHE A 143 9.86 -26.29 -47.12
CA PHE A 143 9.02 -26.58 -45.97
C PHE A 143 9.82 -26.34 -44.68
N VAL A 144 9.41 -25.30 -43.96
CA VAL A 144 10.08 -24.81 -42.77
C VAL A 144 9.11 -24.95 -41.59
N PRO A 145 9.22 -26.01 -40.76
CA PRO A 145 8.39 -26.12 -39.57
C PRO A 145 8.79 -25.07 -38.53
N PRO A 146 7.85 -24.58 -37.70
CA PRO A 146 8.22 -23.81 -36.51
C PRO A 146 9.07 -24.69 -35.59
N MET A 147 10.04 -24.09 -34.91
CA MET A 147 10.92 -24.80 -33.99
C MET A 147 10.80 -24.21 -32.59
N THR A 148 10.93 -25.06 -31.59
CA THR A 148 10.98 -24.66 -30.19
C THR A 148 12.27 -25.14 -29.52
N VAL A 149 12.74 -24.38 -28.54
CA VAL A 149 13.92 -24.70 -27.72
C VAL A 149 13.70 -24.22 -26.31
N THR A 150 13.76 -25.11 -25.32
CA THR A 150 13.74 -24.71 -23.90
C THR A 150 14.98 -23.86 -23.59
N GLU A 151 14.81 -22.81 -22.80
CA GLU A 151 15.94 -22.01 -22.33
C GLU A 151 16.82 -22.77 -21.31
N ASN A 152 17.96 -22.19 -20.98
CA ASN A 152 18.91 -22.67 -19.98
C ASN A 152 19.34 -24.14 -20.13
N GLN A 153 19.16 -24.70 -21.34
CA GLN A 153 19.50 -26.08 -21.65
C GLN A 153 20.99 -26.33 -21.42
N ARG A 154 21.27 -27.44 -20.75
CA ARG A 154 22.63 -27.90 -20.50
C ARG A 154 23.10 -28.78 -21.66
N GLY A 155 24.39 -28.69 -21.99
CA GLY A 155 24.98 -29.36 -23.15
C GLY A 155 24.90 -30.90 -23.11
N PRO A 156 25.32 -31.58 -24.19
CA PRO A 156 26.25 -31.07 -25.21
C PRO A 156 25.59 -30.25 -26.34
N PHE A 157 26.32 -29.26 -26.84
CA PHE A 157 25.98 -28.47 -28.04
C PHE A 157 26.96 -28.82 -29.18
N PRO A 158 26.58 -28.64 -30.46
CA PRO A 158 25.29 -28.15 -30.95
C PRO A 158 24.16 -29.17 -30.80
N ARG A 159 22.94 -28.69 -30.56
CA ARG A 159 21.73 -29.53 -30.44
C ARG A 159 20.80 -29.29 -31.61
N ILE A 160 20.39 -30.36 -32.29
CA ILE A 160 19.45 -30.30 -33.41
C ILE A 160 18.04 -29.99 -32.86
N LEU A 161 17.39 -28.97 -33.43
CA LEU A 161 16.03 -28.54 -33.09
C LEU A 161 14.99 -29.13 -34.04
N GLY A 162 15.34 -29.23 -35.31
CA GLY A 162 14.51 -29.80 -36.36
C GLY A 162 15.18 -29.69 -37.71
N ARG A 163 14.51 -30.18 -38.75
CA ARG A 163 15.02 -30.23 -40.12
C ARG A 163 14.11 -29.45 -41.06
N VAL A 164 14.72 -28.65 -41.94
CA VAL A 164 14.05 -28.02 -43.07
C VAL A 164 14.05 -28.98 -44.25
N ILE A 165 12.91 -29.11 -44.93
CA ILE A 165 12.71 -30.12 -45.96
C ILE A 165 12.50 -29.43 -47.32
N LEU A 166 13.22 -29.91 -48.33
CA LEU A 166 13.01 -29.54 -49.73
C LEU A 166 12.50 -30.76 -50.52
N PRO A 167 11.23 -30.78 -50.96
CA PRO A 167 10.69 -31.89 -51.75
C PRO A 167 11.19 -31.87 -53.21
N GLY A 168 11.43 -33.06 -53.76
CA GLY A 168 11.93 -33.28 -55.12
C GLY A 168 13.19 -34.16 -55.19
N THR A 169 13.45 -34.74 -56.38
CA THR A 169 14.63 -35.58 -56.67
C THR A 169 15.96 -34.90 -56.27
N PRO A 170 16.95 -35.65 -55.75
CA PRO A 170 18.21 -35.10 -55.23
C PRO A 170 19.01 -34.39 -56.34
N ARG A 171 18.88 -33.07 -56.40
CA ARG A 171 19.87 -32.20 -57.04
C ARG A 171 20.75 -31.64 -55.94
N SER A 172 22.04 -31.48 -56.20
CA SER A 172 22.95 -30.83 -55.25
C SER A 172 22.47 -29.39 -54.98
N HIS A 173 21.91 -29.18 -53.80
CA HIS A 173 21.47 -27.89 -53.30
C HIS A 173 22.09 -27.68 -51.91
N PHE A 174 22.24 -26.42 -51.53
CA PHE A 174 22.85 -26.02 -50.27
C PHE A 174 21.89 -25.15 -49.47
N PHE A 175 21.53 -25.60 -48.27
CA PHE A 175 20.69 -24.84 -47.35
C PHE A 175 21.44 -23.64 -46.78
N ARG A 176 20.74 -22.52 -46.63
CA ARG A 176 21.27 -21.29 -46.06
C ARG A 176 20.29 -20.67 -45.09
N LEU A 177 20.79 -20.34 -43.90
CA LEU A 177 20.08 -19.65 -42.83
C LEU A 177 20.62 -18.23 -42.70
N THR A 178 19.74 -17.24 -42.64
CA THR A 178 20.09 -15.83 -42.46
C THR A 178 19.10 -15.18 -41.50
N GLY A 179 19.55 -14.22 -40.68
CA GLY A 179 18.71 -13.56 -39.69
C GLY A 179 19.42 -13.26 -38.37
N PRO A 180 18.76 -12.53 -37.46
CA PRO A 180 19.21 -12.33 -36.08
C PRO A 180 19.25 -13.70 -35.38
N GLY A 181 20.41 -14.10 -34.86
CA GLY A 181 20.63 -15.48 -34.39
C GLY A 181 21.55 -16.29 -35.31
N SER A 182 21.69 -15.92 -36.58
CA SER A 182 22.56 -16.62 -37.53
C SER A 182 23.70 -15.71 -38.01
N ASP A 183 23.51 -14.92 -39.07
CA ASP A 183 24.50 -14.01 -39.64
C ASP A 183 24.39 -12.56 -39.10
N ARG A 184 23.27 -12.22 -38.44
CA ARG A 184 23.03 -10.94 -37.75
C ARG A 184 23.01 -11.14 -36.23
N ASP A 185 23.29 -10.07 -35.49
CA ASP A 185 23.37 -10.12 -34.03
C ASP A 185 22.03 -10.50 -33.38
N PRO A 186 22.02 -11.40 -32.37
CA PRO A 186 23.17 -12.14 -31.84
C PRO A 186 23.67 -13.22 -32.83
N LYS A 187 24.93 -13.16 -33.26
CA LYS A 187 25.44 -14.04 -34.32
C LYS A 187 25.74 -15.46 -33.82
N GLY A 188 25.61 -16.44 -34.71
CA GLY A 188 26.05 -17.81 -34.51
C GLY A 188 25.31 -18.58 -33.42
N VAL A 189 24.10 -18.15 -33.06
CA VAL A 189 23.21 -18.87 -32.13
C VAL A 189 22.62 -20.11 -32.81
N PHE A 190 22.21 -19.97 -34.07
CA PHE A 190 21.64 -21.03 -34.89
C PHE A 190 22.43 -21.25 -36.16
N SER A 191 22.58 -22.53 -36.52
CA SER A 191 23.21 -22.99 -37.76
C SER A 191 22.33 -24.01 -38.45
N ILE A 192 22.33 -23.99 -39.78
CA ILE A 192 21.73 -25.04 -40.60
C ILE A 192 22.84 -25.86 -41.26
N ASP A 193 22.72 -27.19 -41.22
CA ASP A 193 23.58 -28.06 -42.01
C ASP A 193 23.28 -27.86 -43.49
N ILE A 194 24.34 -27.63 -44.27
CA ILE A 194 24.23 -27.21 -45.66
C ILE A 194 23.69 -28.33 -46.56
N GLU A 195 23.86 -29.60 -46.20
CA GLU A 195 23.45 -30.76 -46.99
C GLU A 195 22.15 -31.39 -46.45
N THR A 196 22.00 -31.50 -45.12
CA THR A 196 20.86 -32.19 -44.50
C THR A 196 19.69 -31.28 -44.17
N GLY A 197 19.90 -29.97 -44.07
CA GLY A 197 18.87 -29.03 -43.62
C GLY A 197 18.59 -29.07 -42.11
N ASP A 198 19.43 -29.76 -41.33
CA ASP A 198 19.30 -29.82 -39.87
C ASP A 198 19.63 -28.47 -39.24
N VAL A 199 18.66 -27.87 -38.58
CA VAL A 199 18.82 -26.64 -37.81
C VAL A 199 19.22 -27.00 -36.39
N SER A 200 20.28 -26.37 -35.91
CA SER A 200 20.85 -26.61 -34.59
C SER A 200 21.10 -25.32 -33.83
N VAL A 201 20.98 -25.41 -32.50
CA VAL A 201 21.37 -24.35 -31.56
C VAL A 201 22.76 -24.64 -31.02
N SER A 202 23.60 -23.60 -30.93
CA SER A 202 25.02 -23.74 -30.60
C SER A 202 25.36 -23.53 -29.11
N ARG A 203 24.45 -22.92 -28.34
CA ARG A 203 24.65 -22.54 -26.93
C ARG A 203 23.31 -22.44 -26.18
N PRO A 204 23.32 -22.39 -24.83
CA PRO A 204 22.11 -22.13 -24.05
C PRO A 204 21.51 -20.78 -24.44
N LEU A 205 20.18 -20.70 -24.43
CA LEU A 205 19.43 -19.47 -24.62
C LEU A 205 18.81 -19.04 -23.29
N ASP A 206 18.43 -17.78 -23.23
CA ASP A 206 17.79 -17.11 -22.11
C ASP A 206 16.57 -16.40 -22.74
N ARG A 207 15.37 -16.79 -22.32
CA ARG A 207 14.10 -16.31 -22.88
C ARG A 207 13.87 -14.86 -22.46
N GLU A 208 14.22 -14.49 -21.23
CA GLU A 208 14.11 -13.11 -20.73
C GLU A 208 14.97 -12.14 -21.55
N ALA A 209 16.06 -12.63 -22.14
CA ALA A 209 16.84 -11.86 -23.11
C ALA A 209 16.18 -11.79 -24.50
N ILE A 210 15.81 -12.93 -25.10
CA ILE A 210 15.16 -13.03 -26.42
C ILE A 210 14.22 -14.24 -26.43
N ASP A 211 12.92 -13.98 -26.53
CA ASP A 211 11.84 -14.99 -26.47
C ASP A 211 11.57 -15.71 -27.80
N ALA A 212 11.89 -15.09 -28.93
CA ALA A 212 11.74 -15.69 -30.25
C ALA A 212 12.75 -15.14 -31.28
N TYR A 213 13.16 -16.02 -32.20
CA TYR A 213 14.03 -15.68 -33.31
C TYR A 213 13.29 -15.84 -34.63
N MET A 214 13.34 -14.78 -35.45
CA MET A 214 12.76 -14.76 -36.78
C MET A 214 13.89 -14.84 -37.82
N LEU A 215 14.10 -16.04 -38.35
CA LEU A 215 15.16 -16.36 -39.31
C LEU A 215 14.55 -16.59 -40.70
N GLU A 216 15.37 -16.54 -41.74
CA GLU A 216 15.00 -16.85 -43.12
C GLU A 216 15.83 -18.03 -43.62
N VAL A 217 15.15 -18.98 -44.25
CA VAL A 217 15.75 -20.16 -44.86
C VAL A 217 15.61 -20.09 -46.37
N SER A 218 16.70 -20.38 -47.08
CA SER A 218 16.74 -20.47 -48.54
C SER A 218 17.62 -21.65 -48.97
N THR A 219 17.47 -22.09 -50.21
CA THR A 219 18.41 -23.03 -50.83
C THR A 219 19.14 -22.36 -51.98
N THR A 220 20.37 -22.80 -52.23
CA THR A 220 21.18 -22.35 -53.36
C THR A 220 21.58 -23.53 -54.24
N ASP A 221 21.70 -23.30 -55.55
CA ASP A 221 22.24 -24.26 -56.50
C ASP A 221 23.79 -24.34 -56.41
N LEU A 222 24.39 -25.27 -57.16
CA LEU A 222 25.86 -25.40 -57.24
C LEU A 222 26.58 -24.14 -57.77
N ALA A 223 25.86 -23.25 -58.46
CA ALA A 223 26.40 -21.98 -58.95
C ALA A 223 26.22 -20.83 -57.94
N GLY A 224 25.65 -21.11 -56.76
CA GLY A 224 25.40 -20.13 -55.70
C GLY A 224 24.16 -19.25 -55.94
N ASN A 225 23.37 -19.55 -56.97
CA ASN A 225 22.11 -18.85 -57.20
C ASN A 225 21.04 -19.43 -56.30
N MET A 226 20.17 -18.55 -55.80
CA MET A 226 19.04 -18.95 -54.98
C MET A 226 18.07 -19.81 -55.78
N ALA A 227 17.85 -21.05 -55.31
CA ALA A 227 17.00 -22.03 -55.94
C ALA A 227 15.56 -21.95 -55.39
N GLU A 228 15.39 -21.87 -54.08
CA GLU A 228 14.09 -21.74 -53.40
C GLU A 228 14.19 -20.79 -52.19
N GLY A 229 13.08 -20.13 -51.83
CA GLY A 229 12.96 -19.26 -50.64
C GLY A 229 12.82 -17.76 -50.98
N PRO A 230 13.04 -16.84 -50.02
CA PRO A 230 13.30 -17.10 -48.61
C PRO A 230 11.99 -17.43 -47.89
N VAL A 231 12.04 -18.39 -46.96
CA VAL A 231 10.89 -18.79 -46.13
C VAL A 231 11.22 -18.48 -44.68
N MET A 232 10.27 -17.90 -43.94
CA MET A 232 10.44 -17.55 -42.54
C MET A 232 10.49 -18.81 -41.65
N LEU A 233 11.54 -18.92 -40.84
CA LEU A 233 11.67 -19.85 -39.73
C LEU A 233 11.47 -19.09 -38.42
N VAL A 234 10.47 -19.47 -37.64
CA VAL A 234 10.26 -18.95 -36.29
C VAL A 234 10.78 -19.99 -35.30
N ILE A 235 11.74 -19.58 -34.48
CA ILE A 235 12.24 -20.38 -33.35
C ILE A 235 11.77 -19.74 -32.05
N THR A 236 10.89 -20.40 -31.31
CA THR A 236 10.36 -19.92 -30.02
C THR A 236 11.17 -20.51 -28.87
N VAL A 237 11.57 -19.68 -27.90
CA VAL A 237 12.23 -20.13 -26.69
C VAL A 237 11.18 -20.48 -25.64
N ILE A 238 11.18 -21.71 -25.13
CA ILE A 238 10.24 -22.17 -24.11
C ILE A 238 10.78 -21.78 -22.72
N ASP A 239 9.92 -21.11 -21.98
CA ASP A 239 10.10 -20.61 -20.62
C ASP A 239 10.45 -21.72 -19.62
N GLN A 240 11.35 -21.41 -18.69
CA GLN A 240 11.64 -22.19 -17.48
C GLN A 240 11.43 -21.30 -16.26
N ASN A 241 10.98 -21.89 -15.16
CA ASN A 241 10.92 -21.18 -13.89
C ASN A 241 12.33 -21.03 -13.29
N ASP A 242 13.06 -19.99 -13.70
CA ASP A 242 14.40 -19.68 -13.19
C ASP A 242 14.52 -18.26 -12.62
N ASN A 243 13.53 -17.40 -12.81
CA ASN A 243 13.41 -16.14 -12.11
C ASN A 243 12.51 -16.30 -10.88
N ARG A 244 12.90 -15.64 -9.79
CA ARG A 244 12.10 -15.64 -8.56
C ARG A 244 11.29 -14.35 -8.48
N PRO A 245 10.16 -14.34 -7.76
CA PRO A 245 9.40 -13.12 -7.53
C PRO A 245 10.22 -12.06 -6.79
N ILE A 246 10.15 -10.81 -7.24
CA ILE A 246 10.81 -9.66 -6.61
C ILE A 246 9.77 -8.61 -6.27
N PHE A 247 9.67 -8.24 -4.99
CA PHE A 247 8.81 -7.14 -4.55
C PHE A 247 9.33 -5.80 -5.06
N LYS A 248 8.41 -4.90 -5.42
CA LYS A 248 8.71 -3.52 -5.84
C LYS A 248 9.54 -2.78 -4.80
N GLU A 249 9.23 -3.00 -3.52
CA GLU A 249 9.93 -2.44 -2.36
C GLU A 249 10.26 -3.55 -1.37
N ALA A 250 11.37 -3.44 -0.64
CA ALA A 250 11.73 -4.40 0.40
C ALA A 250 10.91 -4.21 1.68
N ARG A 251 10.41 -2.99 1.90
CA ARG A 251 9.65 -2.56 3.08
C ARG A 251 8.50 -1.66 2.67
N TYR A 252 7.30 -1.98 3.13
CA TYR A 252 6.09 -1.19 2.92
C TYR A 252 5.63 -0.60 4.25
N THR A 253 4.98 0.56 4.19
CA THR A 253 4.33 1.19 5.34
C THR A 253 2.90 1.53 4.96
N GLY A 254 1.96 1.20 5.82
CA GLY A 254 0.57 1.60 5.65
C GLY A 254 -0.09 1.87 7.00
N GLU A 255 -1.23 2.54 6.94
CA GLU A 255 -1.94 3.02 8.10
C GLU A 255 -3.38 2.54 8.04
N VAL A 256 -3.97 2.27 9.20
CA VAL A 256 -5.38 1.88 9.30
C VAL A 256 -6.02 2.60 10.48
N LEU A 257 -7.12 3.29 10.23
CA LEU A 257 -7.89 3.94 11.28
C LEU A 257 -8.47 2.87 12.21
N GLU A 258 -8.37 3.08 13.51
CA GLU A 258 -9.09 2.24 14.46
C GLU A 258 -10.62 2.27 14.25
N GLY A 259 -11.31 1.24 14.72
CA GLY A 259 -12.74 1.06 14.46
C GLY A 259 -13.08 0.86 12.97
N SER A 260 -12.09 0.68 12.09
CA SER A 260 -12.34 0.41 10.68
C SER A 260 -13.13 -0.89 10.47
N PRO A 261 -14.10 -0.92 9.54
CA PRO A 261 -14.81 -2.14 9.16
C PRO A 261 -13.87 -3.29 8.81
N THR A 262 -14.29 -4.52 9.10
CA THR A 262 -13.62 -5.71 8.59
C THR A 262 -13.62 -5.71 7.06
N GLY A 263 -12.48 -6.05 6.46
CA GLY A 263 -12.27 -6.00 5.01
C GLY A 263 -11.78 -4.65 4.49
N THR A 264 -11.43 -3.71 5.38
CA THR A 264 -10.81 -2.43 4.99
C THR A 264 -9.42 -2.69 4.43
N THR A 265 -9.15 -2.24 3.21
CA THR A 265 -7.83 -2.32 2.57
C THR A 265 -6.87 -1.34 3.22
N VAL A 266 -5.75 -1.85 3.72
CA VAL A 266 -4.68 -1.08 4.40
C VAL A 266 -3.62 -0.65 3.40
N MET A 267 -3.15 -1.58 2.56
CA MET A 267 -2.17 -1.33 1.51
C MET A 267 -2.19 -2.46 0.48
N THR A 268 -1.50 -2.28 -0.65
CA THR A 268 -1.33 -3.31 -1.69
C THR A 268 0.15 -3.64 -1.85
N MET A 269 0.48 -4.92 -1.70
CA MET A 269 1.80 -5.46 -1.97
C MET A 269 1.96 -5.73 -3.47
N THR A 270 3.11 -5.38 -4.05
CA THR A 270 3.38 -5.67 -5.48
C THR A 270 4.70 -6.38 -5.64
N ALA A 271 4.67 -7.55 -6.28
CA ALA A 271 5.84 -8.28 -6.75
C ALA A 271 5.75 -8.55 -8.26
N PHE A 272 6.91 -8.76 -8.86
CA PHE A 272 7.08 -9.03 -10.28
C PHE A 272 7.91 -10.30 -10.45
N ASP A 273 7.52 -11.12 -11.43
CA ASP A 273 8.34 -12.21 -11.93
C ASP A 273 8.74 -11.92 -13.38
N ALA A 274 9.93 -12.34 -13.78
CA ALA A 274 10.47 -12.08 -15.12
C ALA A 274 10.14 -13.19 -16.12
N ASP A 275 9.76 -14.38 -15.63
CA ASP A 275 9.32 -15.51 -16.44
C ASP A 275 8.06 -15.16 -17.27
N ASP A 276 7.65 -16.03 -18.18
CA ASP A 276 6.54 -15.74 -19.11
C ASP A 276 5.20 -15.47 -18.37
N PRO A 277 4.62 -14.25 -18.49
CA PRO A 277 3.33 -13.92 -17.87
C PRO A 277 2.16 -14.74 -18.41
N GLY A 278 2.34 -15.44 -19.53
CA GLY A 278 1.37 -16.39 -20.09
C GLY A 278 1.35 -17.76 -19.41
N THR A 279 2.31 -18.06 -18.52
CA THR A 279 2.43 -19.36 -17.84
C THR A 279 2.27 -19.24 -16.32
N ASP A 280 2.20 -20.38 -15.65
CA ASP A 280 2.21 -20.41 -14.18
C ASP A 280 3.57 -19.98 -13.60
N ASN A 281 4.66 -19.98 -14.38
CA ASN A 281 5.99 -19.61 -13.90
C ASN A 281 6.04 -18.17 -13.40
N ALA A 282 5.26 -17.26 -13.98
CA ALA A 282 5.12 -15.89 -13.47
C ALA A 282 3.83 -15.65 -12.65
N ALA A 283 3.00 -16.68 -12.44
CA ALA A 283 1.73 -16.54 -11.72
C ALA A 283 1.95 -16.50 -10.20
N LEU A 284 1.83 -15.30 -9.63
CA LEU A 284 2.13 -15.07 -8.21
C LEU A 284 0.96 -15.38 -7.27
N ARG A 285 1.33 -15.89 -6.08
CA ARG A 285 0.47 -15.98 -4.90
C ARG A 285 1.11 -15.36 -3.67
N TYR A 286 0.39 -14.43 -3.05
CA TYR A 286 0.82 -13.74 -1.85
C TYR A 286 0.33 -14.45 -0.58
N ARG A 287 1.15 -14.41 0.47
CA ARG A 287 0.78 -14.92 1.80
C ARG A 287 1.52 -14.20 2.91
N ILE A 288 0.81 -13.89 4.00
CA ILE A 288 1.42 -13.46 5.26
C ILE A 288 1.94 -14.70 5.97
N ILE A 289 3.24 -14.75 6.25
CA ILE A 289 3.88 -15.88 6.93
C ILE A 289 4.09 -15.61 8.43
N ARG A 290 4.18 -14.33 8.81
CA ARG A 290 4.38 -13.92 10.20
C ARG A 290 3.74 -12.55 10.46
N GLN A 291 3.11 -12.39 11.62
CA GLN A 291 2.68 -11.12 12.17
C GLN A 291 3.37 -10.92 13.52
N SER A 292 3.93 -9.73 13.76
CA SER A 292 4.54 -9.34 15.02
C SER A 292 4.00 -7.98 15.47
N PRO A 293 3.46 -7.86 16.68
CA PRO A 293 3.19 -8.94 17.64
C PRO A 293 2.04 -9.84 17.20
N ASN A 294 1.93 -11.00 17.85
CA ASN A 294 0.81 -11.95 17.67
C ASN A 294 -0.37 -11.69 18.61
N LYS A 295 -0.38 -10.51 19.25
CA LYS A 295 -1.39 -10.05 20.20
C LYS A 295 -2.09 -8.81 19.63
N PRO A 296 -3.39 -8.61 19.88
CA PRO A 296 -4.30 -9.49 20.64
C PRO A 296 -4.55 -10.84 19.94
N PHE A 297 -4.47 -10.87 18.61
CA PHE A 297 -4.63 -12.09 17.80
C PHE A 297 -3.50 -12.22 16.77
N PRO A 298 -3.12 -13.45 16.38
CA PRO A 298 -2.07 -13.68 15.38
C PRO A 298 -2.48 -13.34 13.94
N ASN A 299 -3.79 -13.24 13.67
CA ASN A 299 -4.35 -13.04 12.35
C ASN A 299 -5.24 -11.78 12.37
N MET A 300 -4.65 -10.60 12.55
CA MET A 300 -5.40 -9.34 12.47
C MET A 300 -5.58 -8.86 11.04
N PHE A 301 -4.68 -9.30 10.16
CA PHE A 301 -4.64 -8.93 8.76
C PHE A 301 -4.67 -10.17 7.87
N HIS A 302 -5.24 -10.01 6.69
CA HIS A 302 -5.23 -11.00 5.62
C HIS A 302 -4.68 -10.35 4.35
N ILE A 303 -4.05 -11.13 3.49
CA ILE A 303 -3.60 -10.68 2.17
C ILE A 303 -4.36 -11.46 1.09
N ASP A 304 -4.94 -10.75 0.14
CA ASP A 304 -5.53 -11.35 -1.05
C ASP A 304 -4.42 -12.05 -1.84
N ALA A 305 -4.58 -13.36 -2.06
CA ALA A 305 -3.55 -14.19 -2.64
C ALA A 305 -3.24 -13.81 -4.10
N GLU A 306 -4.16 -13.18 -4.84
CA GLU A 306 -3.94 -12.82 -6.25
C GLU A 306 -3.58 -11.33 -6.40
N ARG A 307 -4.27 -10.46 -5.66
CA ARG A 307 -4.14 -9.00 -5.78
C ARG A 307 -3.00 -8.43 -4.94
N GLY A 308 -2.63 -9.11 -3.85
CA GLY A 308 -1.67 -8.59 -2.87
C GLY A 308 -2.25 -7.53 -1.93
N ASP A 309 -3.57 -7.33 -1.92
CA ASP A 309 -4.24 -6.38 -1.04
C ASP A 309 -4.24 -6.90 0.41
N ILE A 310 -3.65 -6.13 1.32
CA ILE A 310 -3.71 -6.41 2.75
C ILE A 310 -4.97 -5.75 3.32
N VAL A 311 -5.82 -6.55 3.96
CA VAL A 311 -7.09 -6.13 4.55
C VAL A 311 -7.19 -6.48 6.03
N THR A 312 -7.98 -5.72 6.78
CA THR A 312 -8.31 -6.05 8.17
C THR A 312 -9.26 -7.26 8.24
N VAL A 313 -9.02 -8.18 9.18
CA VAL A 313 -9.95 -9.30 9.47
C VAL A 313 -10.53 -9.25 10.88
N ILE A 314 -9.99 -8.37 11.72
CA ILE A 314 -10.49 -8.11 13.07
C ILE A 314 -11.79 -7.29 13.02
N SER A 315 -12.65 -7.45 14.03
CA SER A 315 -13.86 -6.64 14.15
C SER A 315 -13.52 -5.19 14.51
N PRO A 316 -14.33 -4.20 14.09
CA PRO A 316 -14.14 -2.79 14.45
C PRO A 316 -13.92 -2.55 15.94
N ALA A 317 -14.75 -3.17 16.79
CA ALA A 317 -14.70 -2.99 18.25
C ALA A 317 -13.47 -3.61 18.93
N LEU A 318 -12.63 -4.36 18.21
CA LEU A 318 -11.39 -4.95 18.73
C LEU A 318 -10.15 -4.34 18.07
N LEU A 319 -10.32 -3.56 16.99
CA LEU A 319 -9.28 -2.75 16.39
C LEU A 319 -9.38 -1.37 17.03
N ASP A 320 -8.99 -1.29 18.29
CA ASP A 320 -9.19 -0.13 19.16
C ASP A 320 -7.84 0.20 19.79
N ARG A 321 -7.30 1.36 19.44
CA ARG A 321 -5.91 1.76 19.67
C ARG A 321 -5.61 1.79 21.18
N GLU A 322 -6.57 2.21 21.99
CA GLU A 322 -6.49 2.36 23.45
C GLU A 322 -6.43 1.01 24.17
N THR A 323 -7.10 -0.01 23.64
CA THR A 323 -7.11 -1.36 24.24
C THR A 323 -6.04 -2.29 23.68
N LEU A 324 -5.47 -1.97 22.51
CA LEU A 324 -4.44 -2.78 21.88
C LEU A 324 -3.09 -2.67 22.62
N PRO A 325 -2.30 -3.77 22.68
CA PRO A 325 -1.01 -3.77 23.35
C PRO A 325 0.07 -2.97 22.57
N THR A 326 -0.18 -2.68 21.29
CA THR A 326 0.68 -1.88 20.43
C THR A 326 -0.15 -1.30 19.29
N THR A 327 0.32 -0.17 18.77
CA THR A 327 -0.24 0.51 17.59
C THR A 327 0.48 0.12 16.31
N THR A 328 1.59 -0.65 16.38
CA THR A 328 2.41 -1.00 15.22
C THR A 328 2.51 -2.51 15.03
N TYR A 329 2.25 -2.99 13.82
CA TYR A 329 2.34 -4.40 13.44
C TYR A 329 3.29 -4.58 12.27
N GLU A 330 4.24 -5.50 12.39
CA GLU A 330 5.13 -5.92 11.31
C GLU A 330 4.66 -7.26 10.73
N LEU A 331 4.42 -7.27 9.42
CA LEU A 331 4.06 -8.44 8.65
C LEU A 331 5.24 -8.88 7.79
N GLU A 332 5.48 -10.19 7.75
CA GLU A 332 6.39 -10.81 6.80
C GLU A 332 5.55 -11.45 5.69
N ILE A 333 5.74 -10.98 4.46
CA ILE A 333 4.97 -11.39 3.28
C ILE A 333 5.89 -12.18 2.36
N VAL A 334 5.34 -13.27 1.83
CA VAL A 334 5.97 -14.03 0.75
C VAL A 334 5.11 -13.92 -0.51
N ALA A 335 5.76 -13.70 -1.66
CA ALA A 335 5.19 -13.93 -2.97
C ALA A 335 5.81 -15.21 -3.52
N LYS A 336 4.97 -16.13 -4.00
CA LYS A 336 5.41 -17.42 -4.55
C LYS A 336 4.87 -17.56 -5.97
N ASP A 337 5.73 -17.91 -6.91
CA ASP A 337 5.34 -18.21 -8.28
C ASP A 337 4.64 -19.60 -8.41
N MET A 338 4.43 -20.06 -9.65
CA MET A 338 3.77 -21.35 -9.94
C MET A 338 2.38 -21.44 -9.33
N ALA A 339 1.66 -20.33 -9.35
CA ALA A 339 0.38 -20.15 -8.67
C ALA A 339 0.41 -20.62 -7.19
N GLY A 340 1.56 -20.45 -6.51
CA GLY A 340 1.77 -20.82 -5.11
C GLY A 340 2.11 -22.30 -4.88
N SER A 341 2.45 -23.07 -5.92
CA SER A 341 2.83 -24.49 -5.83
C SER A 341 4.05 -24.72 -4.94
N GLU A 342 4.20 -25.92 -4.37
CA GLU A 342 5.34 -26.26 -3.50
C GLU A 342 6.70 -26.14 -4.21
N VAL A 343 6.73 -26.38 -5.53
CA VAL A 343 7.92 -26.29 -6.36
C VAL A 343 8.29 -24.86 -6.80
N GLY A 344 7.42 -23.88 -6.54
CA GLY A 344 7.66 -22.50 -6.94
C GLY A 344 8.73 -21.78 -6.11
N LEU A 345 9.38 -20.78 -6.70
CA LEU A 345 10.35 -19.91 -6.04
C LEU A 345 9.64 -18.81 -5.26
N THR A 346 10.37 -18.18 -4.33
CA THR A 346 9.80 -17.20 -3.40
C THR A 346 10.62 -15.91 -3.35
N GLY A 347 9.88 -14.80 -3.31
CA GLY A 347 10.35 -13.49 -2.87
C GLY A 347 9.75 -13.14 -1.51
N THR A 348 10.45 -12.34 -0.71
CA THR A 348 9.96 -11.87 0.59
C THR A 348 10.06 -10.35 0.72
N ALA A 349 9.14 -9.76 1.47
CA ALA A 349 9.13 -8.35 1.85
C ALA A 349 8.48 -8.18 3.23
N THR A 350 8.73 -7.04 3.88
CA THR A 350 8.06 -6.70 5.14
C THR A 350 7.08 -5.55 4.95
N ALA A 351 5.97 -5.58 5.68
CA ALA A 351 5.02 -4.47 5.74
C ALA A 351 4.81 -4.03 7.19
N THR A 352 4.92 -2.75 7.47
CA THR A 352 4.63 -2.16 8.77
C THR A 352 3.28 -1.46 8.70
N ILE A 353 2.36 -1.85 9.57
CA ILE A 353 1.03 -1.28 9.70
C ILE A 353 0.96 -0.48 11.00
N THR A 354 0.61 0.80 10.90
CA THR A 354 0.28 1.65 12.05
C THR A 354 -1.23 1.78 12.18
N ILE A 355 -1.74 1.62 13.40
CA ILE A 355 -3.13 1.90 13.74
C ILE A 355 -3.20 3.37 14.11
N THR A 356 -3.99 4.13 13.36
CA THR A 356 -4.16 5.56 13.59
C THR A 356 -5.36 5.84 14.49
N ASP A 357 -5.19 6.91 15.25
CA ASP A 357 -6.11 7.37 16.28
C ASP A 357 -7.40 7.97 15.70
N LYS A 358 -8.46 7.81 16.46
CA LYS A 358 -9.76 8.39 16.22
C LYS A 358 -10.27 8.97 17.53
N ASN A 359 -10.67 10.25 17.52
CA ASN A 359 -11.22 10.94 18.68
C ASN A 359 -12.55 10.33 19.18
N ASP A 360 -12.48 9.26 19.96
CA ASP A 360 -13.61 8.53 20.52
C ASP A 360 -13.59 8.46 22.05
N HIS A 361 -12.58 9.06 22.69
CA HIS A 361 -12.56 9.35 24.11
C HIS A 361 -12.67 10.85 24.38
N ALA A 362 -13.69 11.23 25.15
CA ALA A 362 -13.81 12.61 25.61
C ALA A 362 -12.89 12.86 26.83
N PRO A 363 -12.34 14.08 26.99
CA PRO A 363 -11.49 14.44 28.11
C PRO A 363 -12.35 14.55 29.37
N GLU A 364 -11.88 13.93 30.44
CA GLU A 364 -12.59 13.83 31.71
C GLU A 364 -11.78 14.44 32.84
N PHE A 365 -12.40 15.26 33.68
CA PHE A 365 -11.73 15.75 34.88
C PHE A 365 -11.49 14.60 35.87
N THR A 366 -10.27 14.53 36.39
CA THR A 366 -9.87 13.47 37.35
C THR A 366 -10.55 13.62 38.71
N HIS A 367 -11.06 14.83 39.02
CA HIS A 367 -11.75 15.17 40.26
C HIS A 367 -13.11 15.83 39.98
N PRO A 368 -14.14 15.56 40.78
CA PRO A 368 -15.48 16.14 40.59
C PRO A 368 -15.59 17.60 41.06
N LEU A 369 -14.59 18.09 41.80
CA LEU A 369 -14.52 19.45 42.33
C LEU A 369 -13.05 19.84 42.49
N PHE A 370 -12.70 21.04 42.07
CA PHE A 370 -11.41 21.67 42.36
C PHE A 370 -11.62 22.85 43.30
N GLU A 371 -10.75 23.00 44.29
CA GLU A 371 -10.82 24.10 45.27
C GLU A 371 -9.48 24.80 45.36
N ALA A 372 -9.50 26.13 45.34
CA ALA A 372 -8.30 26.95 45.42
C ALA A 372 -8.51 28.17 46.30
N HIS A 373 -7.43 28.58 46.95
CA HIS A 373 -7.38 29.74 47.84
C HIS A 373 -6.54 30.83 47.20
N VAL A 374 -7.12 32.03 47.07
CA VAL A 374 -6.47 33.16 46.41
C VAL A 374 -6.53 34.36 47.34
N PRO A 375 -5.38 34.88 47.80
CA PRO A 375 -5.34 36.15 48.50
C PRO A 375 -5.85 37.27 47.60
N GLU A 376 -6.73 38.12 48.10
CA GLU A 376 -7.27 39.22 47.31
C GLU A 376 -6.17 40.16 46.77
N GLY A 377 -6.46 40.90 45.71
CA GLY A 377 -5.45 41.72 45.04
C GLY A 377 -4.35 40.95 44.28
N SER A 378 -4.26 39.62 44.43
CA SER A 378 -3.27 38.79 43.74
C SER A 378 -3.69 38.45 42.30
N THR A 379 -2.69 38.22 41.44
CA THR A 379 -2.85 37.79 40.04
C THR A 379 -1.89 36.66 39.73
N GLY A 380 -2.23 35.80 38.77
CA GLY A 380 -1.40 34.66 38.34
C GLY A 380 -2.13 33.33 38.46
N VAL A 381 -1.38 32.23 38.29
CA VAL A 381 -1.91 30.87 38.30
C VAL A 381 -2.37 30.50 39.72
N VAL A 382 -3.59 29.98 39.81
CA VAL A 382 -4.27 29.63 41.06
C VAL A 382 -4.28 28.13 41.29
N ILE A 383 -4.64 27.37 40.26
CA ILE A 383 -4.77 25.91 40.34
C ILE A 383 -4.63 25.28 38.95
N ASN A 384 -4.07 24.07 38.90
CA ASN A 384 -4.04 23.23 37.72
C ASN A 384 -5.16 22.20 37.79
N LEU A 385 -5.97 22.12 36.75
CA LEU A 385 -7.03 21.14 36.61
C LEU A 385 -6.51 19.98 35.77
N SER A 386 -6.40 18.80 36.38
CA SER A 386 -5.97 17.59 35.68
C SER A 386 -7.14 16.86 35.04
N ILE A 387 -6.90 16.34 33.85
CA ILE A 387 -7.84 15.58 33.03
C ILE A 387 -7.21 14.25 32.61
N ASP A 388 -8.05 13.27 32.28
CA ASP A 388 -7.71 12.00 31.64
C ASP A 388 -8.36 11.99 30.26
N ASP A 389 -7.56 11.78 29.22
CA ASP A 389 -8.00 11.56 27.85
C ASP A 389 -7.15 10.41 27.29
N ARG A 390 -7.81 9.42 26.68
CA ARG A 390 -7.17 8.17 26.26
C ARG A 390 -6.67 8.21 24.82
N ASP A 391 -7.08 9.20 24.03
CA ASP A 391 -6.68 9.35 22.63
C ASP A 391 -5.17 9.64 22.51
N ASP A 392 -4.63 9.65 21.28
CA ASP A 392 -3.22 9.83 20.99
C ASP A 392 -2.71 11.23 21.39
N PRO A 393 -1.73 11.32 22.34
CA PRO A 393 -1.17 12.59 22.81
C PRO A 393 -0.57 13.49 21.73
N ASP A 394 -0.17 12.93 20.59
CA ASP A 394 0.42 13.69 19.48
C ASP A 394 -0.63 14.38 18.59
N THR A 395 -1.93 14.15 18.82
CA THR A 395 -3.03 14.60 17.95
C THR A 395 -3.91 15.68 18.59
N GLY A 396 -4.79 16.29 17.79
CA GLY A 396 -5.83 17.21 18.29
C GLY A 396 -6.99 16.49 18.97
N ALA A 397 -7.06 15.16 18.86
CA ALA A 397 -7.99 14.33 19.63
C ALA A 397 -7.68 14.41 21.11
N TRP A 398 -6.40 14.36 21.52
CA TRP A 398 -6.03 14.47 22.92
C TRP A 398 -5.99 15.92 23.45
N ARG A 399 -5.57 16.91 22.64
CA ARG A 399 -5.35 18.28 23.11
C ARG A 399 -6.62 18.95 23.63
N ALA A 400 -6.55 19.46 24.86
CA ALA A 400 -7.69 20.02 25.57
C ALA A 400 -7.84 21.53 25.41
N ILE A 401 -9.09 21.96 25.28
CA ILE A 401 -9.55 23.33 25.25
C ILE A 401 -10.48 23.55 26.45
N TYR A 402 -10.05 24.40 27.37
CA TYR A 402 -10.82 24.77 28.56
C TYR A 402 -11.66 26.01 28.29
N SER A 403 -12.90 26.00 28.79
CA SER A 403 -13.81 27.15 28.72
C SER A 403 -14.59 27.35 30.01
N ILE A 404 -14.78 28.60 30.41
CA ILE A 404 -15.64 28.97 31.55
C ILE A 404 -17.06 29.16 31.02
N ILE A 405 -17.97 28.27 31.40
CA ILE A 405 -19.39 28.34 31.01
C ILE A 405 -20.13 29.38 31.88
N SER A 406 -19.84 29.42 33.18
CA SER A 406 -20.47 30.37 34.11
C SER A 406 -19.63 30.60 35.37
N GLY A 407 -19.98 31.62 36.16
CA GLY A 407 -19.31 31.94 37.42
C GLY A 407 -18.30 33.09 37.35
N ASP A 408 -17.97 33.60 36.15
CA ASP A 408 -17.05 34.72 35.94
C ASP A 408 -17.70 35.90 35.19
N PRO A 409 -18.59 36.68 35.84
CA PRO A 409 -19.26 37.82 35.20
C PRO A 409 -18.30 38.99 34.93
N THR A 410 -17.17 39.07 35.63
CA THR A 410 -16.21 40.18 35.53
C THR A 410 -15.05 39.89 34.57
N HIS A 411 -14.98 38.68 34.01
CA HIS A 411 -13.83 38.20 33.23
C HIS A 411 -12.53 38.37 34.03
N SER A 412 -12.55 37.90 35.28
CA SER A 412 -11.41 37.95 36.19
C SER A 412 -10.53 36.70 36.08
N PHE A 413 -11.02 35.64 35.45
CA PHE A 413 -10.34 34.37 35.30
C PHE A 413 -10.03 34.05 33.84
N GLU A 414 -8.91 33.37 33.61
CA GLU A 414 -8.48 32.89 32.30
C GLU A 414 -7.89 31.48 32.42
N PHE A 415 -8.07 30.67 31.38
CA PHE A 415 -7.44 29.35 31.27
C PHE A 415 -6.30 29.37 30.25
N GLN A 416 -5.23 28.66 30.59
CA GLN A 416 -4.18 28.28 29.65
C GLN A 416 -3.98 26.77 29.73
N THR A 417 -3.99 26.09 28.59
CA THR A 417 -3.68 24.65 28.55
C THR A 417 -2.18 24.46 28.58
N ASN A 418 -1.69 23.60 29.46
CA ASN A 418 -0.30 23.17 29.44
C ASN A 418 -0.09 22.17 28.30
N PRO A 419 0.78 22.46 27.31
CA PRO A 419 0.99 21.60 26.15
C PRO A 419 1.62 20.25 26.47
N ASP A 420 2.30 20.10 27.62
CA ASP A 420 3.05 18.89 27.95
C ASP A 420 2.19 17.80 28.62
N ASN A 421 1.17 18.19 29.39
CA ASN A 421 0.37 17.28 30.21
C ASN A 421 -1.15 17.54 30.13
N ASN A 422 -1.56 18.43 29.24
CA ASN A 422 -2.94 18.83 29.01
C ASN A 422 -3.64 19.49 30.21
N GLU A 423 -2.93 19.83 31.28
CA GLU A 423 -3.56 20.43 32.46
C GLU A 423 -4.07 21.86 32.17
N GLY A 424 -5.27 22.16 32.67
CA GLY A 424 -5.85 23.50 32.60
C GLY A 424 -5.34 24.38 33.72
N MET A 425 -4.48 25.34 33.42
CA MET A 425 -3.98 26.32 34.38
C MET A 425 -4.98 27.46 34.52
N LEU A 426 -5.76 27.47 35.61
CA LEU A 426 -6.65 28.56 35.95
C LEU A 426 -5.86 29.72 36.53
N SER A 427 -5.95 30.90 35.93
CA SER A 427 -5.25 32.11 36.34
C SER A 427 -6.21 33.24 36.66
N VAL A 428 -5.85 34.07 37.64
CA VAL A 428 -6.52 35.33 37.95
C VAL A 428 -5.83 36.46 37.17
N VAL A 429 -6.56 37.04 36.22
CA VAL A 429 -6.10 38.13 35.35
C VAL A 429 -6.54 39.51 35.83
N LYS A 430 -7.60 39.57 36.63
CA LYS A 430 -8.03 40.80 37.33
C LYS A 430 -8.06 40.53 38.82
N PRO A 431 -7.46 41.40 39.64
CA PRO A 431 -7.41 41.21 41.09
C PRO A 431 -8.84 41.06 41.65
N LEU A 432 -9.01 40.04 42.50
CA LEU A 432 -10.25 39.80 43.23
C LEU A 432 -10.33 40.74 44.44
N ASN A 433 -11.55 41.00 44.90
CA ASN A 433 -11.84 41.83 46.07
C ASN A 433 -12.76 41.03 47.01
N TYR A 434 -12.29 40.82 48.24
CA TYR A 434 -12.97 40.00 49.23
C TYR A 434 -14.28 40.64 49.71
N GLU A 435 -14.28 41.94 49.99
CA GLU A 435 -15.44 42.73 50.44
C GLU A 435 -16.59 42.71 49.42
N ALA A 436 -16.26 42.56 48.13
CA ALA A 436 -17.23 42.42 47.06
C ALA A 436 -17.76 40.99 46.96
N THR A 437 -16.88 40.00 46.80
CA THR A 437 -17.22 38.58 46.66
C THR A 437 -16.15 37.69 47.28
N SER A 438 -16.51 37.01 48.37
CA SER A 438 -15.58 36.15 49.12
C SER A 438 -15.42 34.73 48.54
N PHE A 439 -16.27 34.34 47.60
CA PHE A 439 -16.15 33.06 46.90
C PHE A 439 -16.71 33.15 45.47
N HIS A 440 -16.06 32.41 44.55
CA HIS A 440 -16.53 32.23 43.19
C HIS A 440 -16.73 30.73 42.92
N THR A 441 -17.84 30.38 42.29
CA THR A 441 -18.10 29.03 41.78
C THR A 441 -18.09 29.10 40.26
N LEU A 442 -16.99 28.63 39.65
CA LEU A 442 -16.84 28.59 38.20
C LEU A 442 -17.33 27.24 37.69
N LEU A 443 -18.15 27.25 36.65
CA LEU A 443 -18.49 26.06 35.90
C LEU A 443 -17.59 26.00 34.67
N VAL A 444 -16.71 25.00 34.63
CA VAL A 444 -15.68 24.86 33.60
C VAL A 444 -16.00 23.63 32.76
N LYS A 445 -15.80 23.75 31.44
CA LYS A 445 -15.90 22.64 30.48
C LYS A 445 -14.57 22.43 29.79
N VAL A 446 -14.25 21.16 29.53
CA VAL A 446 -13.14 20.76 28.69
C VAL A 446 -13.67 20.08 27.43
N GLU A 447 -13.07 20.41 26.29
CA GLU A 447 -13.31 19.81 24.99
C GLU A 447 -11.98 19.50 24.30
N ASN A 448 -11.99 18.68 23.27
CA ASN A 448 -10.81 18.44 22.45
C ASN A 448 -10.66 19.53 21.39
N GLU A 449 -9.46 19.65 20.81
CA GLU A 449 -9.21 20.51 19.66
C GLU A 449 -9.95 19.98 18.42
N ASP A 450 -9.91 18.68 18.20
CA ASP A 450 -10.62 18.00 17.12
C ASP A 450 -12.04 17.58 17.55
N PRO A 451 -13.01 17.51 16.62
CA PRO A 451 -14.36 17.09 16.95
C PRO A 451 -14.45 15.60 17.28
N LEU A 452 -15.19 15.26 18.34
CA LEU A 452 -15.55 13.88 18.68
C LEU A 452 -16.25 13.18 17.51
N VAL A 453 -16.05 11.86 17.44
CA VAL A 453 -16.69 11.04 16.41
C VAL A 453 -18.20 10.89 16.62
N PRO A 454 -18.97 10.64 15.54
CA PRO A 454 -20.41 10.48 15.65
C PRO A 454 -20.81 9.36 16.62
N GLY A 455 -21.62 9.70 17.62
CA GLY A 455 -22.10 8.78 18.64
C GLY A 455 -21.40 8.91 19.99
N VAL A 456 -20.27 9.62 20.05
CA VAL A 456 -19.62 10.01 21.31
C VAL A 456 -19.98 11.46 21.63
N THR A 457 -20.19 11.76 22.91
CA THR A 457 -20.56 13.10 23.39
C THR A 457 -19.83 13.40 24.69
N TYR A 458 -19.49 14.67 24.91
CA TYR A 458 -18.94 15.15 26.18
C TYR A 458 -19.89 14.80 27.33
N GLY A 459 -19.39 14.00 28.27
CA GLY A 459 -20.12 13.56 29.45
C GLY A 459 -20.18 14.63 30.55
N PRO A 460 -20.86 14.33 31.68
CA PRO A 460 -20.84 15.20 32.84
C PRO A 460 -19.43 15.35 33.44
N SER A 461 -18.57 14.35 33.26
CA SER A 461 -17.15 14.32 33.62
C SER A 461 -16.29 15.32 32.84
N SER A 462 -16.75 15.79 31.68
CA SER A 462 -16.10 16.88 30.92
C SER A 462 -16.48 18.27 31.43
N THR A 463 -17.30 18.35 32.49
CA THR A 463 -17.65 19.60 33.17
C THR A 463 -17.37 19.51 34.66
N VAL A 464 -16.79 20.55 35.25
CA VAL A 464 -16.45 20.56 36.67
C VAL A 464 -16.74 21.91 37.30
N ALA A 465 -17.10 21.88 38.59
CA ALA A 465 -17.15 23.09 39.40
C ALA A 465 -15.76 23.38 39.98
N VAL A 466 -15.34 24.64 39.90
CA VAL A 466 -14.12 25.13 40.57
C VAL A 466 -14.54 26.15 41.61
N HIS A 467 -14.19 25.88 42.87
CA HIS A 467 -14.41 26.78 43.99
C HIS A 467 -13.15 27.61 44.22
N VAL A 468 -13.26 28.91 43.99
CA VAL A 468 -12.20 29.87 44.31
C VAL A 468 -12.62 30.62 45.55
N ILE A 469 -11.90 30.37 46.65
CA ILE A 469 -12.08 31.02 47.94
C ILE A 469 -11.13 32.22 47.99
N VAL A 470 -11.69 33.41 48.15
CA VAL A 470 -10.90 34.63 48.27
C VAL A 470 -10.48 34.78 49.73
N GLU A 471 -9.19 34.92 49.97
CA GLU A 471 -8.65 35.19 51.31
C GLU A 471 -8.54 36.70 51.52
N ASP A 472 -9.20 37.16 52.58
CA ASP A 472 -9.20 38.54 53.08
C ASP A 472 -7.77 38.96 53.47
N ILE A 473 -7.28 40.03 52.85
CA ILE A 473 -6.02 40.69 53.20
C ILE A 473 -6.36 42.05 53.79
N ASN A 474 -6.07 42.23 55.07
CA ASN A 474 -6.29 43.51 55.75
C ASN A 474 -5.71 44.69 54.95
N GLU A 475 -6.59 45.51 54.38
CA GLU A 475 -6.24 46.69 53.62
C GLU A 475 -5.96 47.88 54.56
N GLY A 476 -5.38 48.94 54.00
CA GLY A 476 -5.33 50.21 54.73
C GLY A 476 -6.68 50.90 54.64
N PRO A 477 -7.01 51.84 55.55
CA PRO A 477 -8.21 52.64 55.39
C PRO A 477 -8.14 53.42 54.08
N VAL A 478 -9.20 54.09 53.63
CA VAL A 478 -9.25 54.88 52.38
C VAL A 478 -9.96 56.22 52.65
N PHE A 479 -9.42 57.33 52.14
CA PHE A 479 -10.04 58.66 52.29
C PHE A 479 -11.17 58.82 51.27
N PHE A 480 -12.26 59.48 51.68
CA PHE A 480 -13.32 59.86 50.74
C PHE A 480 -13.88 61.25 51.06
N PRO A 481 -13.82 62.23 50.14
CA PRO A 481 -13.17 62.15 48.82
C PRO A 481 -11.63 62.24 48.90
N ASP A 482 -10.93 61.62 47.95
CA ASP A 482 -9.47 61.71 47.78
C ASP A 482 -9.13 62.06 46.32
N PRO A 483 -8.49 63.21 46.02
CA PRO A 483 -8.06 64.27 46.95
C PRO A 483 -9.21 65.19 47.41
N LEU A 484 -9.26 65.48 48.72
CA LEU A 484 -10.13 66.52 49.28
C LEU A 484 -9.55 67.91 49.00
N HIS A 485 -10.28 68.72 48.22
CA HIS A 485 -9.92 70.11 47.94
C HIS A 485 -10.74 71.07 48.80
N VAL A 486 -10.05 71.94 49.55
CA VAL A 486 -10.68 72.91 50.46
C VAL A 486 -10.12 74.30 50.19
N THR A 487 -11.00 75.28 50.01
CA THR A 487 -10.62 76.69 49.84
C THR A 487 -10.97 77.48 51.10
N ARG A 488 -10.01 78.27 51.59
CA ARG A 488 -10.11 79.08 52.81
C ARG A 488 -9.39 80.41 52.61
N ASN A 489 -9.86 81.45 53.29
CA ASN A 489 -9.22 82.77 53.30
C ASN A 489 -7.94 82.72 54.15
N GLU A 490 -6.90 83.47 53.78
CA GLU A 490 -5.64 83.52 54.53
C GLU A 490 -5.80 84.21 55.90
N ASN A 491 -6.73 85.16 56.00
CA ASN A 491 -7.01 85.91 57.23
C ASN A 491 -7.84 85.14 58.27
N ILE A 492 -7.90 83.81 58.15
CA ILE A 492 -8.64 82.98 59.10
C ILE A 492 -7.88 82.90 60.43
N PRO A 493 -8.54 83.13 61.58
CA PRO A 493 -7.90 83.04 62.89
C PRO A 493 -7.29 81.66 63.17
N VAL A 494 -6.23 81.61 63.98
CA VAL A 494 -5.65 80.36 64.50
C VAL A 494 -6.72 79.60 65.30
N GLY A 495 -6.79 78.28 65.09
CA GLY A 495 -7.78 77.38 65.71
C GLY A 495 -9.08 77.23 64.92
N SER A 496 -9.23 77.92 63.78
CA SER A 496 -10.43 77.85 62.96
C SER A 496 -10.55 76.51 62.23
N PHE A 497 -11.79 76.05 62.07
CA PHE A 497 -12.10 74.83 61.33
C PHE A 497 -11.85 74.98 59.82
N VAL A 498 -11.09 74.04 59.26
CA VAL A 498 -10.77 73.98 57.84
C VAL A 498 -11.65 72.95 57.15
N ALA A 499 -11.58 71.68 57.56
CA ALA A 499 -12.31 70.58 56.95
C ALA A 499 -12.44 69.38 57.89
N THR A 500 -13.34 68.46 57.55
CA THR A 500 -13.39 67.13 58.18
C THR A 500 -12.92 66.10 57.16
N LEU A 501 -11.90 65.32 57.52
CA LEU A 501 -11.47 64.17 56.75
C LEU A 501 -12.31 62.97 57.16
N ASN A 502 -12.88 62.29 56.16
CA ASN A 502 -13.55 61.01 56.38
C ASN A 502 -12.70 59.92 55.73
N ALA A 503 -12.41 58.87 56.49
CA ALA A 503 -11.78 57.67 56.00
C ALA A 503 -12.60 56.47 56.45
N THR A 504 -12.75 55.51 55.55
CA THR A 504 -13.40 54.23 55.82
C THR A 504 -12.39 53.13 55.58
N ASP A 505 -12.39 52.14 56.44
CA ASP A 505 -11.59 50.95 56.24
C ASP A 505 -12.42 49.91 55.48
N PRO A 506 -11.92 49.34 54.37
CA PRO A 506 -12.63 48.32 53.62
C PRO A 506 -12.94 47.07 54.45
N ASP A 507 -12.05 46.67 55.37
CA ASP A 507 -12.15 45.37 56.04
C ASP A 507 -13.34 45.32 57.01
N ILE A 508 -14.33 44.46 56.72
CA ILE A 508 -15.62 44.44 57.45
C ILE A 508 -15.55 43.71 58.80
N ARG A 509 -14.54 42.85 59.01
CA ARG A 509 -14.50 41.89 60.13
C ARG A 509 -13.75 42.35 61.39
N THR A 510 -13.10 43.51 61.37
CA THR A 510 -12.28 43.98 62.50
C THR A 510 -12.86 45.25 63.14
N ILE A 511 -12.80 45.35 64.47
CA ILE A 511 -13.12 46.60 65.20
C ILE A 511 -11.96 47.56 64.95
N GLN A 512 -11.93 48.20 63.79
CA GLN A 512 -10.86 49.10 63.42
C GLN A 512 -11.11 50.50 63.98
N SER A 513 -10.07 51.06 64.62
CA SER A 513 -10.06 52.46 65.04
C SER A 513 -9.12 53.25 64.14
N ILE A 514 -9.70 53.98 63.18
CA ILE A 514 -8.94 54.82 62.25
C ILE A 514 -8.39 56.03 63.01
N ARG A 515 -7.08 56.29 62.87
CA ARG A 515 -6.45 57.51 63.39
C ARG A 515 -5.85 58.37 62.29
N TYR A 516 -6.08 59.68 62.42
CA TYR A 516 -5.65 60.70 61.46
C TYR A 516 -4.35 61.36 61.91
N ALA A 517 -3.40 61.56 61.00
CA ALA A 517 -2.14 62.25 61.27
C ALA A 517 -1.66 63.05 60.06
N VAL A 518 -1.09 64.24 60.29
CA VAL A 518 -0.48 65.02 59.22
C VAL A 518 0.86 64.37 58.85
N LEU A 519 1.03 64.00 57.58
CA LEU A 519 2.28 63.40 57.08
C LEU A 519 3.25 64.49 56.62
N ARG A 520 2.73 65.48 55.88
CA ARG A 520 3.52 66.54 55.29
C ARG A 520 2.77 67.86 55.33
N ASP A 521 3.27 68.76 56.17
CA ASP A 521 2.90 70.17 56.22
C ASP A 521 4.15 71.03 56.41
N PRO A 522 4.81 71.46 55.31
CA PRO A 522 6.07 72.19 55.36
C PRO A 522 6.00 73.52 56.12
N ALA A 523 4.82 74.11 56.25
CA ALA A 523 4.60 75.41 56.89
C ALA A 523 4.00 75.29 58.30
N GLY A 524 3.61 74.08 58.74
CA GLY A 524 3.02 73.83 60.07
C GLY A 524 1.70 74.58 60.30
N TRP A 525 0.95 74.83 59.23
CA TRP A 525 -0.27 75.63 59.23
C TRP A 525 -1.50 74.89 59.72
N LEU A 526 -1.54 73.56 59.60
CA LEU A 526 -2.72 72.76 59.94
C LEU A 526 -2.42 71.73 61.04
N GLY A 527 -3.37 71.57 61.95
CA GLY A 527 -3.43 70.46 62.91
C GLY A 527 -4.65 69.57 62.63
N VAL A 528 -4.51 68.26 62.81
CA VAL A 528 -5.61 67.29 62.66
C VAL A 528 -5.96 66.64 64.00
N ASN A 529 -7.25 66.50 64.29
CA ASN A 529 -7.71 65.70 65.42
C ASN A 529 -7.54 64.20 65.11
N PRO A 530 -6.78 63.45 65.93
CA PRO A 530 -6.42 62.07 65.61
C PRO A 530 -7.59 61.08 65.66
N VAL A 531 -8.73 61.44 66.23
CA VAL A 531 -9.91 60.56 66.34
C VAL A 531 -11.06 61.03 65.46
N ARG A 532 -11.29 62.35 65.38
CA ARG A 532 -12.44 62.92 64.65
C ARG A 532 -12.12 63.32 63.20
N GLY A 533 -10.85 63.31 62.80
CA GLY A 533 -10.44 63.74 61.46
C GLY A 533 -10.68 65.23 61.17
N THR A 534 -11.02 66.05 62.17
CA THR A 534 -11.23 67.49 62.01
C THR A 534 -9.88 68.21 61.87
N VAL A 535 -9.72 68.96 60.79
CA VAL A 535 -8.53 69.76 60.48
C VAL A 535 -8.80 71.21 60.84
N ASN A 536 -7.95 71.80 61.69
CA ASN A 536 -8.01 73.19 62.11
C ASN A 536 -6.69 73.93 61.82
N THR A 537 -6.73 75.26 61.74
CA THR A 537 -5.50 76.08 61.60
C THR A 537 -4.67 76.03 62.90
N SER A 538 -3.38 75.72 62.80
CA SER A 538 -2.41 75.77 63.92
C SER A 538 -1.55 77.03 63.89
N ALA A 539 -1.47 77.72 62.75
CA ALA A 539 -0.75 78.97 62.58
C ALA A 539 -1.51 79.92 61.62
N SER A 540 -1.06 81.17 61.51
CA SER A 540 -1.57 82.12 60.54
C SER A 540 -1.22 81.67 59.12
N LEU A 541 -2.24 81.59 58.25
CA LEU A 541 -2.06 81.26 56.84
C LEU A 541 -1.53 82.48 56.10
N ASP A 542 -0.62 82.27 55.16
CA ASP A 542 -0.07 83.34 54.33
C ASP A 542 0.02 82.85 52.88
N ARG A 543 -0.83 83.40 52.00
CA ARG A 543 -0.89 82.97 50.60
C ARG A 543 0.39 83.30 49.85
N GLU A 544 1.09 84.37 50.25
CA GLU A 544 2.27 84.89 49.57
C GLU A 544 3.55 84.10 49.96
N PHE A 545 3.44 83.16 50.90
CA PHE A 545 4.52 82.23 51.24
C PHE A 545 4.82 81.30 50.06
N SER A 546 6.07 81.27 49.61
CA SER A 546 6.55 80.68 48.34
C SER A 546 6.34 79.17 48.13
N LEU A 547 5.67 78.49 49.05
CA LEU A 547 5.24 77.10 48.96
C LEU A 547 3.71 77.08 49.05
N CYS A 548 3.01 77.18 47.93
CA CYS A 548 1.59 76.85 47.87
C CYS A 548 1.45 75.37 48.27
N PRO A 549 0.99 75.03 49.51
CA PRO A 549 1.29 73.71 50.03
C PRO A 549 0.23 72.74 49.52
N ARG A 550 0.63 71.85 48.61
CA ARG A 550 0.02 70.53 48.55
C ARG A 550 0.37 69.82 49.86
N GLN A 551 -0.52 69.90 50.84
CA GLN A 551 -0.38 69.12 52.06
C GLN A 551 -0.79 67.67 51.79
N GLN A 552 -0.02 66.74 52.34
CA GLN A 552 -0.38 65.32 52.34
C GLN A 552 -0.68 64.91 53.79
N VAL A 553 -1.90 64.44 54.02
CA VAL A 553 -2.31 63.84 55.29
C VAL A 553 -2.28 62.33 55.09
N HIS A 554 -1.82 61.59 56.10
CA HIS A 554 -1.80 60.13 56.05
C HIS A 554 -2.59 59.56 57.23
N ARG A 555 -2.87 58.27 57.17
CA ARG A 555 -3.67 57.52 58.14
C ARG A 555 -2.87 56.31 58.56
N SER A 556 -3.00 55.91 59.81
CA SER A 556 -2.33 54.73 60.33
C SER A 556 -3.35 53.92 61.12
N LEU A 557 -3.39 52.62 60.82
CA LEU A 557 -4.02 51.63 61.66
C LEU A 557 -3.14 51.38 62.89
N ARG A 558 -3.75 51.31 64.08
CA ARG A 558 -3.18 50.64 65.25
C ARG A 558 -4.16 49.56 65.69
N GLY A 559 -3.91 48.32 65.29
CA GLY A 559 -4.47 47.16 65.97
C GLY A 559 -3.67 46.90 67.25
N ARG A 560 -4.35 46.75 68.40
CA ARG A 560 -3.81 45.87 69.45
C ARG A 560 -4.05 44.46 68.93
N GLY A 561 -2.99 43.65 68.93
CA GLY A 561 -3.04 42.26 68.47
C GLY A 561 -4.03 41.40 69.21
#